data_AF-A0A831X5L0-F1
#
_entry.id   AF-A0A831X5L0-F1
#
_cell.length_a   1.000
_cell.length_b   1.000
_cell.length_c   1.000
_cell.angle_alpha   90.00
_cell.angle_beta   90.00
_cell.angle_gamma   90.00
#
_symmetry.space_group_name_H-M   'P 1'
#
loop_
_entity.id
_entity.type
_entity.pdbx_description
1 polymer ?
#
loop_
_entity_poly.entity_id
_entity_poly.type
_entity_poly.pdbx_seq_one_letter_code
_entity_poly.pdbx_strand_id
1 'polypeptide(L)'
;MAARHALLRIGIGAFVVAVGFVAFAPLQAEEPAKERDIFDYEGQKAARDVRKIVFVADTTPHGPRGNHEFLAGAMYLARTINANFPKAHAVVYTKNKWPRDLAHADAVIVLLNHGASAVNPAVKAAAERGAGFMAIHFGVEVNKGDQGDHYLKWMGGYFETFWSVNPWWTPEFKEFPSHPTTRGVKPFSVNDEWYYHMRFVEGMKGVTPILAAVPPLNTIQGEGKKSSERGGNPDVWEAVRAGRPQVVAWAYDRPDGGRGFGFTGLHKHSNLGDDNFRKLLLNAVAWVSRLEVPESGVPSQPLSRSDLEQLIDDGKLAVQRRGI
;
A
#
# COMPACT_ATOMS: atom_id res chain seq x y z
N MET A 1 86.21 -7.33 -7.26
CA MET A 1 87.05 -8.46 -6.80
C MET A 1 86.17 -9.46 -6.05
N ALA A 2 86.37 -10.75 -6.35
CA ALA A 2 85.71 -11.97 -5.85
C ALA A 2 85.10 -11.90 -4.42
N ALA A 3 83.82 -12.24 -4.22
CA ALA A 3 83.25 -13.58 -4.08
C ALA A 3 83.73 -14.36 -2.84
N ARG A 4 82.80 -14.75 -1.95
CA ARG A 4 82.62 -16.15 -1.48
C ARG A 4 81.41 -16.32 -0.55
N HIS A 5 80.88 -17.54 -0.62
CA HIS A 5 79.59 -18.02 -0.16
C HIS A 5 79.48 -18.29 1.36
N ALA A 6 78.26 -18.04 1.83
CA ALA A 6 77.38 -18.84 2.70
C ALA A 6 77.98 -19.88 3.67
N LEU A 7 77.53 -19.78 4.93
CA LEU A 7 77.26 -20.94 5.79
C LEU A 7 76.09 -20.65 6.75
N LEU A 8 75.27 -21.68 6.86
CA LEU A 8 73.96 -21.83 7.47
C LEU A 8 74.02 -21.74 9.02
N ARG A 9 73.05 -21.08 9.66
CA ARG A 9 72.63 -21.40 11.04
C ARG A 9 71.12 -21.34 11.17
N ILE A 10 70.57 -22.51 11.48
CA ILE A 10 69.16 -22.79 11.79
C ILE A 10 68.89 -22.27 13.21
N GLY A 11 67.93 -21.35 13.34
CA GLY A 11 67.39 -20.89 14.61
C GLY A 11 65.93 -21.32 14.74
N ILE A 12 65.65 -22.22 15.67
CA ILE A 12 64.31 -22.68 16.04
C ILE A 12 63.64 -21.54 16.81
N GLY A 13 62.69 -20.85 16.18
CA GLY A 13 61.84 -19.84 16.82
C GLY A 13 60.47 -20.43 17.15
N ALA A 14 60.15 -20.55 18.43
CA ALA A 14 58.86 -21.00 18.92
C ALA A 14 57.73 -20.03 18.50
N PHE A 15 56.69 -20.55 17.86
CA PHE A 15 55.49 -19.80 17.48
C PHE A 15 54.54 -19.76 18.68
N VAL A 16 54.40 -18.60 19.32
CA VAL A 16 53.34 -18.37 20.32
C VAL A 16 52.10 -17.88 19.56
N VAL A 17 51.10 -18.74 19.43
CA VAL A 17 49.77 -18.35 18.93
C VAL A 17 49.01 -17.69 20.08
N ALA A 18 48.89 -16.37 20.03
CA ALA A 18 47.98 -15.62 20.91
C ALA A 18 46.55 -15.77 20.39
N VAL A 19 45.74 -16.59 21.06
CA VAL A 19 44.29 -16.66 20.81
C VAL A 19 43.64 -15.47 21.52
N GLY A 20 43.34 -14.42 20.77
CA GLY A 20 42.53 -13.30 21.27
C GLY A 20 41.07 -13.73 21.40
N PHE A 21 40.55 -13.79 22.62
CA PHE A 21 39.11 -13.89 22.87
C PHE A 21 38.45 -12.56 22.55
N VAL A 22 37.73 -12.48 21.43
CA VAL A 22 36.79 -11.39 21.18
C VAL A 22 35.55 -11.67 22.04
N ALA A 23 35.38 -10.88 23.10
CA ALA A 23 34.15 -10.89 23.88
C ALA A 23 33.00 -10.34 23.03
N PHE A 24 32.11 -11.23 22.59
CA PHE A 24 30.81 -10.82 22.05
C PHE A 24 29.98 -10.27 23.21
N ALA A 25 29.77 -8.96 23.24
CA ALA A 25 28.72 -8.37 24.06
C ALA A 25 27.37 -8.89 23.52
N PRO A 26 26.49 -9.43 24.37
CA PRO A 26 25.16 -9.84 23.92
C PRO A 26 24.41 -8.60 23.41
N LEU A 27 23.88 -8.68 22.19
CA LEU A 27 22.86 -7.75 21.72
C LEU A 27 21.74 -7.76 22.76
N GLN A 28 21.54 -6.65 23.47
CA GLN A 28 20.31 -6.46 24.23
C GLN A 28 19.17 -6.46 23.21
N ALA A 29 18.29 -7.47 23.30
CA ALA A 29 17.02 -7.41 22.61
C ALA A 29 16.27 -6.19 23.16
N GLU A 30 15.97 -5.22 22.28
CA GLU A 30 15.02 -4.17 22.62
C GLU A 30 13.71 -4.84 23.06
N GLU A 31 13.14 -4.40 24.19
CA GLU A 31 11.81 -4.86 24.58
C GLU A 31 10.83 -4.61 23.43
N PRO A 32 9.92 -5.56 23.14
CA PRO A 32 8.94 -5.38 22.08
C PRO A 32 8.20 -4.08 22.33
N ALA A 33 8.32 -3.14 21.39
CA ALA A 33 7.65 -1.85 21.47
C ALA A 33 6.17 -2.09 21.77
N LYS A 34 5.66 -1.51 22.86
CA LYS A 34 4.26 -1.63 23.27
C LYS A 34 3.37 -1.37 22.05
N GLU A 35 2.55 -2.35 21.69
CA GLU A 35 1.66 -2.25 20.53
C GLU A 35 0.82 -0.96 20.63
N ARG A 36 0.97 -0.08 19.63
CA ARG A 36 0.23 1.18 19.59
C ARG A 36 -1.24 0.88 19.30
N ASP A 37 -2.12 1.31 20.18
CA ASP A 37 -3.57 1.20 19.96
C ASP A 37 -3.94 2.00 18.70
N ILE A 38 -4.42 1.30 17.67
CA ILE A 38 -4.84 1.89 16.39
C ILE A 38 -6.08 2.79 16.53
N PHE A 39 -6.66 2.91 17.72
CA PHE A 39 -7.76 3.82 18.03
C PHE A 39 -7.36 4.95 19.00
N ASP A 40 -6.06 5.08 19.34
CA ASP A 40 -5.55 6.17 20.19
C ASP A 40 -5.33 7.46 19.38
N TYR A 41 -6.44 8.11 19.01
CA TYR A 41 -6.44 9.32 18.19
C TYR A 41 -5.73 10.51 18.86
N GLU A 42 -5.94 10.69 20.17
CA GLU A 42 -5.34 11.81 20.90
C GLU A 42 -3.85 11.56 21.16
N GLY A 43 -3.45 10.32 21.47
CA GLY A 43 -2.04 9.94 21.55
C GLY A 43 -1.32 10.10 20.22
N GLN A 44 -1.97 9.77 19.09
CA GLN A 44 -1.40 10.06 17.76
C GLN A 44 -1.19 11.56 17.54
N LYS A 45 -2.20 12.39 17.83
CA LYS A 45 -2.09 13.86 17.70
C LYS A 45 -0.98 14.43 18.60
N ALA A 46 -0.86 13.94 19.82
CA ALA A 46 0.14 14.37 20.79
C ALA A 46 1.56 13.87 20.47
N ALA A 47 1.70 12.77 19.73
CA ALA A 47 3.01 12.21 19.41
C ALA A 47 3.93 13.20 18.67
N ARG A 48 5.23 13.07 18.92
CA ARG A 48 6.32 13.85 18.31
C ARG A 48 7.30 12.88 17.65
N ASP A 49 8.05 13.36 16.67
CA ASP A 49 9.10 12.59 15.98
C ASP A 49 8.66 11.26 15.37
N VAL A 50 7.36 11.17 15.02
CA VAL A 50 6.74 10.01 14.35
C VAL A 50 5.93 10.48 13.15
N ARG A 51 5.79 9.61 12.15
CA ARG A 51 4.85 9.77 11.04
C ARG A 51 3.44 9.41 11.49
N LYS A 52 2.51 10.35 11.38
CA LYS A 52 1.10 10.19 11.77
C LYS A 52 0.28 9.77 10.56
N ILE A 53 -0.18 8.53 10.57
CA ILE A 53 -0.88 7.92 9.43
C ILE A 53 -2.34 7.74 9.82
N VAL A 54 -3.25 8.30 9.03
CA VAL A 54 -4.68 8.19 9.27
C VAL A 54 -5.29 7.28 8.23
N PHE A 55 -5.81 6.15 8.68
CA PHE A 55 -6.70 5.31 7.87
C PHE A 55 -8.15 5.74 8.11
N VAL A 56 -8.95 5.74 7.06
CA VAL A 56 -10.40 5.83 7.16
C VAL A 56 -11.06 4.72 6.35
N ALA A 57 -11.92 3.94 7.01
CA ALA A 57 -12.52 2.76 6.41
C ALA A 57 -14.05 2.72 6.57
N ASP A 58 -14.74 2.22 5.54
CA ASP A 58 -16.15 1.85 5.65
C ASP A 58 -16.31 0.62 6.57
N THR A 59 -17.38 0.63 7.37
CA THR A 59 -17.70 -0.47 8.30
C THR A 59 -18.72 -1.45 7.73
N THR A 60 -19.46 -1.04 6.70
CA THR A 60 -20.44 -1.89 6.01
C THR A 60 -19.75 -2.60 4.86
N PRO A 61 -19.83 -3.94 4.77
CA PRO A 61 -19.36 -4.66 3.60
C PRO A 61 -20.26 -4.33 2.39
N HIS A 62 -19.77 -4.64 1.19
CA HIS A 62 -20.56 -4.56 -0.04
C HIS A 62 -20.76 -5.97 -0.58
N GLY A 63 -21.92 -6.55 -0.29
CA GLY A 63 -22.25 -7.92 -0.63
C GLY A 63 -21.97 -8.91 0.52
N PRO A 64 -21.76 -10.20 0.22
CA PRO A 64 -21.53 -11.23 1.24
C PRO A 64 -20.28 -10.99 2.08
N ARG A 65 -20.22 -11.67 3.24
CA ARG A 65 -19.03 -11.69 4.11
C ARG A 65 -17.76 -12.01 3.30
N GLY A 66 -16.70 -11.27 3.57
CA GLY A 66 -15.43 -11.36 2.85
C GLY A 66 -15.30 -10.37 1.70
N ASN A 67 -16.39 -9.72 1.26
CA ASN A 67 -16.34 -8.67 0.27
C ASN A 67 -16.32 -7.28 0.93
N HIS A 68 -15.37 -6.44 0.52
CA HIS A 68 -15.21 -5.07 1.00
C HIS A 68 -15.13 -4.97 2.53
N GLU A 69 -14.41 -5.91 3.16
CA GLU A 69 -14.10 -5.90 4.59
C GLU A 69 -13.01 -4.85 4.88
N PHE A 70 -13.31 -3.59 4.54
CA PHE A 70 -12.37 -2.49 4.50
C PHE A 70 -11.86 -2.10 5.88
N LEU A 71 -12.72 -2.10 6.90
CA LEU A 71 -12.28 -1.87 8.27
C LEU A 71 -11.25 -2.92 8.70
N ALA A 72 -11.50 -4.21 8.42
CA ALA A 72 -10.56 -5.28 8.75
C ALA A 72 -9.22 -5.12 8.01
N GLY A 73 -9.27 -4.77 6.71
CA GLY A 73 -8.07 -4.46 5.93
C GLY A 73 -7.29 -3.26 6.48
N ALA A 74 -7.97 -2.18 6.85
CA ALA A 74 -7.36 -0.98 7.43
C ALA A 74 -6.70 -1.27 8.78
N MET A 75 -7.38 -2.01 9.66
CA MET A 75 -6.85 -2.43 10.95
C MET A 75 -5.59 -3.29 10.79
N TYR A 76 -5.62 -4.25 9.87
CA TYR A 76 -4.46 -5.08 9.56
C TYR A 76 -3.26 -4.25 9.11
N LEU A 77 -3.46 -3.34 8.14
CA LEU A 77 -2.39 -2.49 7.61
C LEU A 77 -1.83 -1.57 8.71
N ALA A 78 -2.70 -0.92 9.49
CA ALA A 78 -2.29 -0.02 10.57
C ALA A 78 -1.49 -0.74 11.67
N ARG A 79 -1.97 -1.91 12.14
CA ARG A 79 -1.27 -2.74 13.12
C ARG A 79 0.12 -3.14 12.62
N THR A 80 0.18 -3.62 11.37
CA THR A 80 1.45 -4.07 10.78
C THR A 80 2.45 -2.92 10.61
N ILE A 81 1.99 -1.73 10.24
CA ILE A 81 2.86 -0.54 10.16
C ILE A 81 3.36 -0.12 11.53
N ASN A 82 2.49 -0.06 12.54
CA ASN A 82 2.89 0.26 13.91
C ASN A 82 3.92 -0.72 14.49
N ALA A 83 3.79 -2.02 14.17
CA ALA A 83 4.71 -3.05 14.62
C ALA A 83 6.10 -2.97 13.94
N ASN A 84 6.16 -2.50 12.69
CA ASN A 84 7.40 -2.51 11.90
C ASN A 84 8.15 -1.18 11.87
N PHE A 85 7.47 -0.08 12.20
CA PHE A 85 8.04 1.26 12.12
C PHE A 85 7.91 1.97 13.48
N PRO A 86 8.95 1.92 14.33
CA PRO A 86 8.93 2.62 15.63
C PRO A 86 8.67 4.13 15.51
N LYS A 87 9.03 4.71 14.35
CA LYS A 87 8.77 6.11 13.98
C LYS A 87 7.45 6.32 13.25
N ALA A 88 6.49 5.40 13.34
CA ALA A 88 5.14 5.56 12.80
C ALA A 88 4.09 5.50 13.91
N HIS A 89 2.99 6.20 13.71
CA HIS A 89 1.77 6.11 14.50
C HIS A 89 0.58 6.08 13.54
N ALA A 90 0.10 4.89 13.21
CA ALA A 90 -1.09 4.67 12.40
C ALA A 90 -2.32 4.49 13.29
N VAL A 91 -3.40 5.18 12.95
CA VAL A 91 -4.73 5.01 13.58
C VAL A 91 -5.79 4.80 12.51
N VAL A 92 -6.91 4.18 12.90
CA VAL A 92 -8.03 3.81 12.03
C VAL A 92 -9.30 4.48 12.52
N TYR A 93 -9.86 5.36 11.69
CA TYR A 93 -11.21 5.89 11.86
C TYR A 93 -12.19 5.10 11.01
N THR A 94 -13.44 5.03 11.46
CA THR A 94 -14.55 4.62 10.60
C THR A 94 -14.99 5.82 9.75
N LYS A 95 -15.57 5.58 8.58
CA LYS A 95 -16.15 6.65 7.75
C LYS A 95 -17.20 7.48 8.49
N ASN A 96 -18.00 6.83 9.36
CA ASN A 96 -19.01 7.51 10.17
C ASN A 96 -18.40 8.43 11.25
N LYS A 97 -17.14 8.20 11.61
CA LYS A 97 -16.37 9.00 12.56
C LYS A 97 -15.20 9.71 11.89
N TRP A 98 -15.34 10.07 10.61
CA TRP A 98 -14.30 10.74 9.85
C TRP A 98 -13.75 11.95 10.64
N PRO A 99 -12.42 12.07 10.81
CA PRO A 99 -11.84 13.16 11.61
C PRO A 99 -12.03 14.52 10.91
N ARG A 100 -12.56 15.49 11.65
CA ARG A 100 -12.73 16.87 11.14
C ARG A 100 -11.43 17.66 11.06
N ASP A 101 -10.40 17.21 11.78
CA ASP A 101 -9.06 17.80 11.79
C ASP A 101 -8.02 16.76 11.36
N LEU A 102 -7.31 17.07 10.28
CA LEU A 102 -6.19 16.31 9.74
C LEU A 102 -4.93 17.18 9.58
N ALA A 103 -4.84 18.30 10.31
CA ALA A 103 -3.70 19.21 10.25
C ALA A 103 -2.37 18.56 10.67
N HIS A 104 -2.44 17.48 11.45
CA HIS A 104 -1.29 16.74 11.96
C HIS A 104 -0.93 15.50 11.14
N ALA A 105 -1.77 15.04 10.21
CA ALA A 105 -1.56 13.79 9.48
C ALA A 105 -0.43 13.92 8.42
N ASP A 106 0.52 13.00 8.40
CA ASP A 106 1.52 12.87 7.33
C ASP A 106 0.99 12.11 6.12
N ALA A 107 -0.02 11.24 6.30
CA ALA A 107 -0.72 10.55 5.23
C ALA A 107 -2.17 10.23 5.60
N VAL A 108 -3.03 10.21 4.58
CA VAL A 108 -4.44 9.81 4.66
C VAL A 108 -4.69 8.66 3.70
N ILE A 109 -5.23 7.56 4.21
CA ILE A 109 -5.42 6.30 3.47
C ILE A 109 -6.87 5.87 3.58
N VAL A 110 -7.53 5.65 2.44
CA VAL A 110 -8.98 5.44 2.40
C VAL A 110 -9.35 4.07 1.82
N LEU A 111 -10.21 3.35 2.53
CA LEU A 111 -10.79 2.07 2.12
C LEU A 111 -12.32 2.20 2.22
N LEU A 112 -12.96 2.63 1.13
CA LEU A 112 -14.35 3.12 1.16
C LEU A 112 -15.19 2.43 0.09
N ASN A 113 -16.48 2.26 0.36
CA ASN A 113 -17.49 1.97 -0.65
C ASN A 113 -17.84 3.26 -1.39
N HIS A 114 -16.96 3.71 -2.29
CA HIS A 114 -16.96 5.00 -3.00
C HIS A 114 -16.15 6.12 -2.31
N GLY A 115 -15.27 6.76 -3.08
CA GLY A 115 -14.28 7.73 -2.62
C GLY A 115 -14.81 9.15 -2.35
N ALA A 116 -16.02 9.49 -2.79
CA ALA A 116 -16.58 10.85 -2.69
C ALA A 116 -16.39 11.53 -1.32
N SER A 117 -16.58 10.80 -0.21
CA SER A 117 -16.45 11.36 1.14
C SER A 117 -15.03 11.77 1.51
N ALA A 118 -14.01 11.24 0.82
CA ALA A 118 -12.63 11.66 1.00
C ALA A 118 -12.38 13.09 0.49
N VAL A 119 -13.24 13.59 -0.42
CA VAL A 119 -13.14 14.95 -0.96
C VAL A 119 -13.85 15.93 -0.02
N ASN A 120 -13.24 16.15 1.14
CA ASN A 120 -13.75 17.01 2.20
C ASN A 120 -12.69 18.04 2.65
N PRO A 121 -13.07 19.09 3.40
CA PRO A 121 -12.13 20.16 3.79
C PRO A 121 -10.88 19.68 4.53
N ALA A 122 -10.99 18.67 5.41
CA ALA A 122 -9.86 18.19 6.20
C ALA A 122 -8.81 17.49 5.33
N VAL A 123 -9.25 16.65 4.37
CA VAL A 123 -8.35 15.98 3.43
C VAL A 123 -7.77 16.98 2.42
N LYS A 124 -8.57 17.93 1.92
CA LYS A 124 -8.09 19.03 1.05
C LYS A 124 -6.93 19.77 1.73
N ALA A 125 -7.11 20.21 2.97
CA ALA A 125 -6.08 20.90 3.73
C ALA A 125 -4.85 20.01 4.04
N ALA A 126 -5.05 18.73 4.35
CA ALA A 126 -3.94 17.80 4.58
C ALA A 126 -3.10 17.58 3.31
N ALA A 127 -3.77 17.33 2.18
CA ALA A 127 -3.09 17.16 0.91
C ALA A 127 -2.37 18.44 0.48
N GLU A 128 -2.97 19.62 0.63
CA GLU A 128 -2.32 20.91 0.30
C GLU A 128 -1.05 21.18 1.11
N ARG A 129 -0.99 20.72 2.37
CA ARG A 129 0.23 20.75 3.18
C ARG A 129 1.32 19.80 2.65
N GLY A 130 0.96 18.84 1.81
CA GLY A 130 1.85 17.81 1.28
C GLY A 130 1.72 16.44 1.96
N ALA A 131 0.66 16.21 2.74
CA ALA A 131 0.36 14.88 3.26
C ALA A 131 0.13 13.90 2.09
N GLY A 132 0.58 12.66 2.29
CA GLY A 132 0.36 11.59 1.34
C GLY A 132 -1.13 11.20 1.24
N PHE A 133 -1.56 10.71 0.08
CA PHE A 133 -2.92 10.21 -0.11
C PHE A 133 -2.92 8.85 -0.81
N MET A 134 -3.66 7.90 -0.27
CA MET A 134 -3.83 6.58 -0.88
C MET A 134 -5.30 6.16 -0.85
N ALA A 135 -5.77 5.58 -1.96
CA ALA A 135 -7.10 4.98 -2.03
C ALA A 135 -7.02 3.52 -2.49
N ILE A 136 -7.84 2.68 -1.87
CA ILE A 136 -7.88 1.23 -2.11
C ILE A 136 -9.28 0.81 -2.58
N HIS A 137 -9.30 -0.08 -3.57
CA HIS A 137 -10.47 -0.67 -4.19
C HIS A 137 -11.50 0.39 -4.61
N PHE A 138 -12.76 0.22 -4.20
CA PHE A 138 -13.86 1.15 -4.46
C PHE A 138 -13.61 2.57 -3.92
N GLY A 139 -12.62 2.76 -3.04
CA GLY A 139 -12.17 4.09 -2.61
C GLY A 139 -11.51 4.90 -3.73
N VAL A 140 -11.07 4.25 -4.83
CA VAL A 140 -10.50 4.91 -6.02
C VAL A 140 -11.56 5.47 -6.98
N GLU A 141 -12.82 5.10 -6.80
CA GLU A 141 -13.96 5.58 -7.60
C GLU A 141 -14.50 6.88 -7.03
N VAL A 142 -14.57 7.90 -7.89
CA VAL A 142 -15.17 9.19 -7.58
C VAL A 142 -15.92 9.74 -8.79
N ASN A 143 -16.84 10.67 -8.54
CA ASN A 143 -17.54 11.34 -9.62
C ASN A 143 -16.59 12.25 -10.41
N LYS A 144 -16.81 12.34 -11.72
CA LYS A 144 -16.18 13.35 -12.57
C LYS A 144 -16.47 14.78 -12.04
N GLY A 145 -15.50 15.67 -12.21
CA GLY A 145 -15.56 17.06 -11.71
C GLY A 145 -14.70 17.23 -10.46
N ASP A 146 -15.15 18.04 -9.49
CA ASP A 146 -14.36 18.39 -8.29
C ASP A 146 -13.70 17.19 -7.60
N GLN A 147 -14.42 16.06 -7.50
CA GLN A 147 -13.88 14.86 -6.85
C GLN A 147 -12.76 14.22 -7.66
N GLY A 148 -12.99 13.99 -8.96
CA GLY A 148 -11.99 13.50 -9.90
C GLY A 148 -10.77 14.42 -10.00
N ASP A 149 -10.97 15.73 -10.06
CA ASP A 149 -9.88 16.72 -10.11
C ASP A 149 -8.98 16.66 -8.87
N HIS A 150 -9.59 16.50 -7.69
CA HIS A 150 -8.85 16.29 -6.45
C HIS A 150 -8.10 14.95 -6.45
N TYR A 151 -8.72 13.86 -6.92
CA TYR A 151 -8.05 12.57 -6.99
C TYR A 151 -6.89 12.56 -7.99
N LEU A 152 -7.00 13.26 -9.13
CA LEU A 152 -5.88 13.51 -10.04
C LEU A 152 -4.75 14.27 -9.33
N LYS A 153 -5.08 15.32 -8.57
CA LYS A 153 -4.09 16.08 -7.78
C LYS A 153 -3.44 15.25 -6.67
N TRP A 154 -4.17 14.35 -6.02
CA TRP A 154 -3.71 13.65 -4.81
C TRP A 154 -3.06 12.31 -5.09
N MET A 155 -3.56 11.55 -6.06
CA MET A 155 -3.04 10.23 -6.41
C MET A 155 -2.80 10.01 -7.89
N GLY A 156 -2.97 11.02 -8.75
CA GLY A 156 -2.53 10.97 -10.14
C GLY A 156 -3.47 10.24 -11.10
N GLY A 157 -4.51 9.58 -10.57
CA GLY A 157 -5.50 8.85 -11.36
C GLY A 157 -6.70 8.43 -10.53
N TYR A 158 -7.77 7.98 -11.16
CA TYR A 158 -8.98 7.49 -10.50
C TYR A 158 -9.89 6.68 -11.44
N PHE A 159 -10.84 5.94 -10.88
CA PHE A 159 -11.91 5.30 -11.63
C PHE A 159 -13.01 6.32 -11.94
N GLU A 160 -13.38 6.46 -13.21
CA GLU A 160 -14.51 7.28 -13.65
C GLU A 160 -15.58 6.39 -14.30
N THR A 161 -16.84 6.53 -13.88
CA THR A 161 -17.96 5.80 -14.51
C THR A 161 -18.09 6.17 -15.99
N PHE A 162 -18.51 5.21 -16.82
CA PHE A 162 -18.53 5.28 -18.29
C PHE A 162 -17.16 5.42 -18.97
N TRP A 163 -16.07 5.50 -18.19
CA TRP A 163 -14.70 5.48 -18.68
C TRP A 163 -13.98 4.17 -18.33
N SER A 164 -14.09 3.76 -17.07
CA SER A 164 -13.38 2.62 -16.48
C SER A 164 -14.21 1.33 -16.49
N VAL A 165 -13.55 0.21 -16.21
CA VAL A 165 -14.15 -1.13 -16.17
C VAL A 165 -13.86 -1.79 -14.81
N ASN A 166 -14.86 -2.44 -14.19
CA ASN A 166 -14.68 -3.25 -12.97
C ASN A 166 -15.09 -4.73 -13.12
N PRO A 167 -14.35 -5.52 -13.90
CA PRO A 167 -14.67 -6.93 -14.06
C PRO A 167 -14.03 -7.79 -12.97
N TRP A 168 -14.50 -9.03 -12.89
CA TRP A 168 -13.79 -10.10 -12.17
C TRP A 168 -12.79 -10.77 -13.11
N TRP A 169 -11.52 -10.75 -12.74
CA TRP A 169 -10.46 -11.42 -13.53
C TRP A 169 -9.22 -11.69 -12.67
N THR A 170 -8.27 -12.43 -13.27
CA THR A 170 -7.09 -12.95 -12.58
C THR A 170 -5.84 -12.54 -13.38
N PRO A 171 -5.35 -11.31 -13.21
CA PRO A 171 -4.11 -10.87 -13.85
C PRO A 171 -2.91 -11.68 -13.34
N GLU A 172 -1.89 -11.83 -14.18
CA GLU A 172 -0.59 -12.35 -13.79
C GLU A 172 0.42 -11.20 -13.73
N PHE A 173 0.89 -10.86 -12.53
CA PHE A 173 1.91 -9.81 -12.35
C PHE A 173 3.28 -10.48 -12.30
N LYS A 174 4.06 -10.35 -13.37
CA LYS A 174 5.37 -11.01 -13.54
C LYS A 174 6.54 -10.05 -13.45
N GLU A 175 6.33 -8.82 -13.89
CA GLU A 175 7.34 -7.77 -13.97
C GLU A 175 6.89 -6.58 -13.13
N PHE A 176 7.84 -5.95 -12.46
CA PHE A 176 7.59 -4.81 -11.58
C PHE A 176 8.59 -3.71 -11.88
N PRO A 177 8.18 -2.43 -11.84
CA PRO A 177 9.12 -1.32 -11.96
C PRO A 177 10.10 -1.32 -10.79
N SER A 178 11.26 -0.71 -10.98
CA SER A 178 12.15 -0.35 -9.86
C SER A 178 11.53 0.80 -9.08
N HIS A 179 10.82 0.48 -8.00
CA HIS A 179 10.13 1.45 -7.16
C HIS A 179 10.11 0.96 -5.70
N PRO A 180 10.17 1.83 -4.68
CA PRO A 180 10.12 1.38 -3.28
C PRO A 180 8.89 0.52 -2.97
N THR A 181 7.75 0.77 -3.62
CA THR A 181 6.52 0.00 -3.38
C THR A 181 6.62 -1.46 -3.82
N THR A 182 7.53 -1.79 -4.75
CA THR A 182 7.71 -3.15 -5.30
C THR A 182 8.87 -3.92 -4.63
N ARG A 183 9.55 -3.33 -3.64
CA ARG A 183 10.65 -3.99 -2.90
C ARG A 183 10.19 -5.30 -2.27
N GLY A 184 10.90 -6.38 -2.62
CA GLY A 184 10.64 -7.74 -2.15
C GLY A 184 9.31 -8.37 -2.61
N VAL A 185 8.56 -7.71 -3.51
CA VAL A 185 7.38 -8.27 -4.16
C VAL A 185 7.84 -9.25 -5.23
N LYS A 186 7.31 -10.47 -5.20
CA LYS A 186 7.55 -11.51 -6.20
C LYS A 186 6.33 -11.65 -7.10
N PRO A 187 6.45 -12.34 -8.27
CA PRO A 187 5.31 -12.59 -9.13
C PRO A 187 4.15 -13.23 -8.38
N PHE A 188 2.93 -12.77 -8.66
CA PHE A 188 1.71 -13.28 -8.05
C PHE A 188 0.51 -13.12 -8.98
N SER A 189 -0.56 -13.85 -8.68
CA SER A 189 -1.81 -13.82 -9.42
C SER A 189 -2.97 -14.13 -8.48
N VAL A 190 -3.91 -13.20 -8.39
CA VAL A 190 -5.10 -13.35 -7.54
C VAL A 190 -6.35 -12.95 -8.31
N ASN A 191 -7.42 -13.72 -8.15
CA ASN A 191 -8.72 -13.34 -8.68
C ASN A 191 -9.34 -12.26 -7.80
N ASP A 192 -9.70 -11.13 -8.40
CA ASP A 192 -10.32 -10.00 -7.72
C ASP A 192 -11.21 -9.23 -8.69
N GLU A 193 -11.93 -8.24 -8.17
CA GLU A 193 -12.60 -7.23 -8.99
C GLU A 193 -11.61 -6.11 -9.33
N TRP A 194 -10.59 -6.41 -10.14
CA TRP A 194 -9.53 -5.46 -10.49
C TRP A 194 -10.01 -4.43 -11.51
N TYR A 195 -10.08 -3.17 -11.11
CA TYR A 195 -10.52 -2.11 -12.02
C TYR A 195 -9.41 -1.65 -12.95
N TYR A 196 -9.77 -1.28 -14.18
CA TYR A 196 -8.81 -0.81 -15.17
C TYR A 196 -9.40 0.26 -16.11
N HIS A 197 -8.55 0.80 -16.99
CA HIS A 197 -8.84 1.97 -17.83
C HIS A 197 -9.18 3.20 -16.99
N MET A 198 -8.24 3.56 -16.09
CA MET A 198 -8.37 4.70 -15.19
C MET A 198 -8.24 6.03 -15.94
N ARG A 199 -8.74 7.11 -15.35
CA ARG A 199 -8.28 8.46 -15.68
C ARG A 199 -6.91 8.66 -15.03
N PHE A 200 -6.02 9.37 -15.72
CA PHE A 200 -4.73 9.79 -15.18
C PHE A 200 -4.49 11.27 -15.47
N VAL A 201 -3.57 11.87 -14.72
CA VAL A 201 -3.02 13.20 -15.05
C VAL A 201 -2.43 13.17 -16.46
N GLU A 202 -2.41 14.33 -17.11
CA GLU A 202 -1.98 14.46 -18.51
C GLU A 202 -0.61 13.82 -18.74
N GLY A 203 -0.52 12.98 -19.78
CA GLY A 203 0.69 12.23 -20.12
C GLY A 203 1.22 11.29 -19.04
N MET A 204 0.41 10.96 -18.01
CA MET A 204 0.84 10.20 -16.83
C MET A 204 2.06 10.80 -16.13
N LYS A 205 2.24 12.13 -16.23
CA LYS A 205 3.43 12.80 -15.68
C LYS A 205 3.52 12.57 -14.17
N GLY A 206 4.64 11.98 -13.72
CA GLY A 206 4.88 11.64 -12.31
C GLY A 206 4.19 10.36 -11.84
N VAL A 207 3.42 9.68 -12.71
CA VAL A 207 2.77 8.41 -12.40
C VAL A 207 3.67 7.26 -12.83
N THR A 208 3.97 6.36 -11.89
CA THR A 208 4.63 5.08 -12.15
C THR A 208 3.59 3.96 -12.12
N PRO A 209 3.32 3.25 -13.22
CA PRO A 209 2.51 2.04 -13.22
C PRO A 209 3.17 0.96 -12.35
N ILE A 210 2.50 0.54 -11.27
CA ILE A 210 3.04 -0.44 -10.30
C ILE A 210 2.59 -1.85 -10.64
N LEU A 211 1.30 -2.02 -10.93
CA LEU A 211 0.73 -3.25 -11.44
C LEU A 211 -0.01 -2.94 -12.74
N ALA A 212 0.31 -3.69 -13.80
CA ALA A 212 -0.39 -3.63 -15.06
C ALA A 212 -0.45 -5.01 -15.72
N ALA A 213 -1.55 -5.29 -16.40
CA ALA A 213 -1.73 -6.52 -17.17
C ALA A 213 -2.71 -6.27 -18.33
N VAL A 214 -2.67 -7.12 -19.35
CA VAL A 214 -3.67 -7.07 -20.43
C VAL A 214 -4.90 -7.86 -19.99
N PRO A 215 -6.05 -7.23 -19.74
CA PRO A 215 -7.26 -7.95 -19.37
C PRO A 215 -7.81 -8.75 -20.57
N PRO A 216 -8.51 -9.86 -20.34
CA PRO A 216 -9.21 -10.57 -21.41
C PRO A 216 -10.33 -9.71 -22.02
N LEU A 217 -10.55 -9.78 -23.33
CA LEU A 217 -11.60 -9.00 -24.01
C LEU A 217 -13.01 -9.27 -23.47
N ASN A 218 -13.28 -10.48 -22.96
CA ASN A 218 -14.58 -10.83 -22.38
C ASN A 218 -14.88 -10.11 -21.05
N THR A 219 -13.93 -9.34 -20.52
CA THR A 219 -14.14 -8.49 -19.34
C THR A 219 -14.80 -7.15 -19.69
N ILE A 220 -14.89 -6.80 -20.97
CA ILE A 220 -15.53 -5.57 -21.46
C ILE A 220 -16.97 -5.91 -21.88
N GLN A 221 -17.95 -5.17 -21.35
CA GLN A 221 -19.36 -5.41 -21.65
C GLN A 221 -19.75 -4.93 -23.04
N GLY A 222 -20.73 -5.60 -23.66
CA GLY A 222 -21.30 -5.16 -24.94
C GLY A 222 -20.31 -5.11 -26.11
N GLU A 223 -19.21 -5.88 -26.03
CA GLU A 223 -18.12 -5.88 -27.01
C GLU A 223 -17.52 -4.48 -27.25
N GLY A 224 -17.57 -3.60 -26.24
CA GLY A 224 -17.09 -2.22 -26.37
C GLY A 224 -17.92 -1.32 -27.30
N LYS A 225 -19.03 -1.81 -27.86
CA LYS A 225 -19.83 -1.06 -28.85
C LYS A 225 -20.72 0.02 -28.21
N LYS A 226 -20.97 -0.08 -26.90
CA LYS A 226 -21.75 0.89 -26.13
C LYS A 226 -21.08 1.14 -24.80
N SER A 227 -21.03 2.40 -24.38
CA SER A 227 -20.55 2.74 -23.04
C SER A 227 -21.51 2.19 -21.98
N SER A 228 -20.94 1.54 -20.98
CA SER A 228 -21.61 1.08 -19.77
C SER A 228 -21.02 1.82 -18.58
N GLU A 229 -21.81 2.09 -17.54
CA GLU A 229 -21.36 2.82 -16.35
C GLU A 229 -20.07 2.21 -15.75
N ARG A 230 -19.95 0.89 -15.84
CA ARG A 230 -18.89 0.08 -15.21
C ARG A 230 -18.32 -1.02 -16.11
N GLY A 231 -18.79 -1.08 -17.36
CA GLY A 231 -18.48 -2.14 -18.33
C GLY A 231 -17.57 -1.71 -19.47
N GLY A 232 -17.09 -0.47 -19.46
CA GLY A 232 -16.21 0.09 -20.50
C GLY A 232 -16.93 0.85 -21.60
N ASN A 233 -16.17 1.14 -22.66
CA ASN A 233 -16.51 2.00 -23.80
C ASN A 233 -15.66 1.60 -25.03
N PRO A 234 -15.82 2.25 -26.20
CA PRO A 234 -15.02 1.93 -27.39
C PRO A 234 -13.51 2.13 -27.19
N ASP A 235 -13.07 3.12 -26.42
CA ASP A 235 -11.64 3.42 -26.22
C ASP A 235 -10.93 2.29 -25.48
N VAL A 236 -11.54 1.77 -24.41
CA VAL A 236 -10.97 0.64 -23.65
C VAL A 236 -10.96 -0.65 -24.48
N TRP A 237 -11.99 -0.87 -25.31
CA TRP A 237 -12.02 -2.01 -26.22
C TRP A 237 -10.87 -1.95 -27.22
N GLU A 238 -10.65 -0.80 -27.85
CA GLU A 238 -9.53 -0.58 -28.75
C GLU A 238 -8.18 -0.75 -28.05
N ALA A 239 -8.06 -0.29 -26.79
CA ALA A 239 -6.83 -0.44 -26.01
C ALA A 239 -6.51 -1.91 -25.70
N VAL A 240 -7.48 -2.66 -25.18
CA VAL A 240 -7.31 -4.06 -24.79
C VAL A 240 -7.13 -4.95 -26.03
N ARG A 241 -7.88 -4.70 -27.10
CA ARG A 241 -7.73 -5.43 -28.38
C ARG A 241 -6.34 -5.25 -28.99
N ALA A 242 -5.75 -4.06 -28.83
CA ALA A 242 -4.37 -3.78 -29.25
C ALA A 242 -3.31 -4.37 -28.30
N GLY A 243 -3.70 -5.11 -27.26
CA GLY A 243 -2.78 -5.72 -26.30
C GLY A 243 -2.12 -4.71 -25.36
N ARG A 244 -2.69 -3.50 -25.18
CA ARG A 244 -2.13 -2.49 -24.29
C ARG A 244 -2.38 -2.87 -22.83
N PRO A 245 -1.32 -3.05 -22.00
CA PRO A 245 -1.48 -3.32 -20.58
C PRO A 245 -2.29 -2.21 -19.90
N GLN A 246 -3.20 -2.60 -19.02
CA GLN A 246 -4.01 -1.68 -18.25
C GLN A 246 -3.49 -1.62 -16.81
N VAL A 247 -3.37 -0.39 -16.29
CA VAL A 247 -2.84 -0.13 -14.94
C VAL A 247 -3.92 -0.35 -13.89
N VAL A 248 -3.60 -1.15 -12.88
CA VAL A 248 -4.49 -1.52 -11.76
C VAL A 248 -3.93 -1.14 -10.39
N ALA A 249 -2.65 -0.74 -10.34
CA ALA A 249 -2.07 -0.03 -9.20
C ALA A 249 -1.00 0.94 -9.69
N TRP A 250 -0.88 2.09 -9.05
CA TRP A 250 0.05 3.14 -9.47
C TRP A 250 0.55 3.97 -8.28
N ALA A 251 1.77 4.48 -8.42
CA ALA A 251 2.37 5.46 -7.54
C ALA A 251 2.43 6.82 -8.25
N TYR A 252 2.25 7.90 -7.52
CA TYR A 252 2.28 9.26 -8.05
C TYR A 252 3.18 10.15 -7.20
N ASP A 253 4.29 10.60 -7.79
CA ASP A 253 5.12 11.66 -7.22
C ASP A 253 4.51 13.01 -7.60
N ARG A 254 3.89 13.66 -6.63
CA ARG A 254 3.18 14.92 -6.87
C ARG A 254 4.19 16.05 -7.09
N PRO A 255 3.89 17.02 -7.97
CA PRO A 255 4.75 18.19 -8.18
C PRO A 255 5.03 19.03 -6.92
N ASP A 256 4.15 18.97 -5.92
CA ASP A 256 4.30 19.64 -4.62
C ASP A 256 5.10 18.81 -3.58
N GLY A 257 5.68 17.69 -4.01
CA GLY A 257 6.46 16.77 -3.18
C GLY A 257 5.60 15.77 -2.40
N GLY A 258 4.27 15.90 -2.37
CA GLY A 258 3.39 14.88 -1.81
C GLY A 258 3.51 13.54 -2.55
N ARG A 259 3.02 12.45 -1.94
CA ARG A 259 2.96 11.13 -2.57
C ARG A 259 1.53 10.65 -2.66
N GLY A 260 1.22 9.99 -3.77
CA GLY A 260 -0.10 9.47 -4.08
C GLY A 260 -0.05 8.00 -4.47
N PHE A 261 -1.03 7.19 -4.07
CA PHE A 261 -1.10 5.79 -4.49
C PHE A 261 -2.53 5.32 -4.73
N GLY A 262 -2.78 4.70 -5.88
CA GLY A 262 -4.05 4.05 -6.17
C GLY A 262 -3.88 2.54 -6.31
N PHE A 263 -4.83 1.78 -5.76
CA PHE A 263 -4.83 0.32 -5.82
C PHE A 263 -6.25 -0.18 -6.05
N THR A 264 -6.52 -0.86 -7.17
CA THR A 264 -7.91 -1.21 -7.53
C THR A 264 -8.37 -2.57 -7.01
N GLY A 265 -7.47 -3.42 -6.49
CA GLY A 265 -7.83 -4.70 -5.88
C GLY A 265 -8.34 -4.53 -4.44
N LEU A 266 -8.54 -5.67 -3.75
CA LEU A 266 -9.13 -5.80 -2.41
C LEU A 266 -10.66 -5.71 -2.40
N HIS A 267 -11.33 -6.24 -3.43
CA HIS A 267 -12.74 -6.62 -3.28
C HIS A 267 -12.82 -7.78 -2.28
N LYS A 268 -12.03 -8.83 -2.53
CA LYS A 268 -11.93 -10.02 -1.69
C LYS A 268 -10.94 -9.79 -0.56
N HIS A 269 -11.44 -9.74 0.68
CA HIS A 269 -10.61 -9.70 1.88
C HIS A 269 -9.59 -10.85 1.94
N SER A 270 -9.97 -12.03 1.42
CA SER A 270 -9.11 -13.20 1.37
C SER A 270 -7.82 -13.01 0.58
N ASN A 271 -7.75 -12.02 -0.32
CA ASN A 271 -6.53 -11.74 -1.08
C ASN A 271 -5.39 -11.17 -0.21
N LEU A 272 -5.68 -10.70 1.01
CA LEU A 272 -4.64 -10.45 2.01
C LEU A 272 -3.90 -11.74 2.42
N GLY A 273 -4.45 -12.93 2.15
CA GLY A 273 -3.73 -14.20 2.33
C GLY A 273 -2.52 -14.37 1.39
N ASP A 274 -2.49 -13.67 0.25
CA ASP A 274 -1.34 -13.66 -0.64
C ASP A 274 -0.25 -12.69 -0.11
N ASP A 275 0.95 -13.22 0.12
CA ASP A 275 2.06 -12.48 0.71
C ASP A 275 2.52 -11.30 -0.16
N ASN A 276 2.46 -11.42 -1.49
CA ASN A 276 2.93 -10.38 -2.41
C ASN A 276 1.90 -9.26 -2.55
N PHE A 277 0.62 -9.61 -2.64
CA PHE A 277 -0.49 -8.66 -2.60
C PHE A 277 -0.42 -7.81 -1.32
N ARG A 278 -0.27 -8.47 -0.16
CA ARG A 278 -0.19 -7.82 1.14
C ARG A 278 1.08 -6.98 1.30
N LYS A 279 2.24 -7.50 0.88
CA LYS A 279 3.52 -6.77 0.91
C LYS A 279 3.46 -5.50 0.06
N LEU A 280 2.86 -5.56 -1.12
CA LEU A 280 2.71 -4.38 -1.99
C LEU A 280 1.89 -3.27 -1.29
N LEU A 281 0.76 -3.63 -0.66
CA LEU A 281 -0.05 -2.68 0.10
C LEU A 281 0.74 -2.08 1.28
N LEU A 282 1.45 -2.89 2.06
CA LEU A 282 2.26 -2.40 3.19
C LEU A 282 3.39 -1.48 2.72
N ASN A 283 4.08 -1.84 1.64
CA ASN A 283 5.09 -0.99 1.02
C ASN A 283 4.50 0.33 0.53
N ALA A 284 3.28 0.31 -0.04
CA ALA A 284 2.57 1.51 -0.47
C ALA A 284 2.21 2.42 0.71
N VAL A 285 1.69 1.86 1.81
CA VAL A 285 1.43 2.62 3.04
C VAL A 285 2.71 3.27 3.56
N ALA A 286 3.80 2.52 3.65
CA ALA A 286 5.08 3.05 4.10
C ALA A 286 5.58 4.18 3.18
N TRP A 287 5.57 3.95 1.86
CA TRP A 287 6.05 4.91 0.87
C TRP A 287 5.22 6.19 0.83
N VAL A 288 3.89 6.10 0.83
CA VAL A 288 3.00 7.28 0.80
C VAL A 288 3.12 8.11 2.08
N SER A 289 3.46 7.44 3.20
CA SER A 289 3.72 8.07 4.50
C SER A 289 5.17 8.56 4.68
N ARG A 290 5.99 8.48 3.62
CA ARG A 290 7.42 8.81 3.61
C ARG A 290 8.25 8.05 4.66
N LEU A 291 7.81 6.85 5.02
CA LEU A 291 8.64 5.87 5.70
C LEU A 291 9.56 5.20 4.67
N GLU A 292 10.74 4.79 5.11
CA GLU A 292 11.68 4.08 4.26
C GLU A 292 11.25 2.62 4.13
N VAL A 293 10.90 2.21 2.90
CA VAL A 293 10.50 0.82 2.64
C VAL A 293 11.75 -0.08 2.71
N PRO A 294 11.79 -1.14 3.53
CA PRO A 294 12.93 -2.05 3.58
C PRO A 294 13.25 -2.67 2.21
N GLU A 295 14.51 -3.02 1.94
CA GLU A 295 14.92 -3.63 0.67
C GLU A 295 14.17 -4.94 0.36
N SER A 296 13.84 -5.72 1.39
CA SER A 296 13.05 -6.95 1.31
C SER A 296 11.53 -6.74 1.36
N GLY A 297 11.09 -5.47 1.41
CA GLY A 297 9.72 -5.05 1.67
C GLY A 297 9.36 -5.05 3.16
N VAL A 298 8.24 -4.42 3.50
CA VAL A 298 7.70 -4.44 4.87
C VAL A 298 7.38 -5.88 5.26
N PRO A 299 7.94 -6.40 6.36
CA PRO A 299 7.71 -7.79 6.73
C PRO A 299 6.31 -7.93 7.34
N SER A 300 5.68 -9.06 7.04
CA SER A 300 4.40 -9.44 7.60
C SER A 300 4.34 -10.96 7.74
N GLN A 301 3.63 -11.43 8.76
CA GLN A 301 3.39 -12.86 8.93
C GLN A 301 2.40 -13.35 7.85
N PRO A 302 2.56 -14.59 7.36
CA PRO A 302 1.55 -15.24 6.53
C PRO A 302 0.20 -15.25 7.26
N LEU A 303 -0.88 -15.08 6.51
CA LEU A 303 -2.24 -15.11 7.06
C LEU A 303 -2.95 -16.38 6.61
N SER A 304 -3.38 -17.20 7.57
CA SER A 304 -4.29 -18.30 7.32
C SER A 304 -5.71 -17.80 7.07
N ARG A 305 -6.57 -18.68 6.57
CA ARG A 305 -8.01 -18.39 6.47
C ARG A 305 -8.61 -18.01 7.83
N SER A 306 -8.20 -18.67 8.91
CA SER A 306 -8.70 -18.37 10.25
C SER A 306 -8.30 -16.97 10.70
N ASP A 307 -7.08 -16.53 10.37
CA ASP A 307 -6.61 -15.18 10.69
C ASP A 307 -7.44 -14.12 9.95
N LEU A 308 -7.72 -14.36 8.67
CA LEU A 308 -8.54 -13.47 7.84
C LEU A 308 -9.98 -13.35 8.37
N GLU A 309 -10.60 -14.47 8.76
CA GLU A 309 -11.93 -14.45 9.39
C GLU A 309 -11.92 -13.72 10.74
N GLN A 310 -10.87 -13.93 11.54
CA GLN A 310 -10.71 -13.26 12.82
C GLN A 310 -10.53 -11.74 12.64
N LEU A 311 -9.82 -11.28 11.61
CA LEU A 311 -9.69 -9.84 11.31
C LEU A 311 -11.05 -9.17 11.02
N ILE A 312 -11.95 -9.88 10.33
CA ILE A 312 -13.32 -9.41 10.08
C ILE A 312 -14.09 -9.29 11.40
N ASP A 313 -14.00 -10.31 12.26
CA ASP A 313 -14.71 -10.33 13.53
C ASP A 313 -14.17 -9.29 14.51
N ASP A 314 -12.85 -9.09 14.55
CA ASP A 314 -12.17 -8.01 15.27
C ASP A 314 -12.70 -6.63 14.87
N GLY A 315 -12.88 -6.39 13.57
CA GLY A 315 -13.42 -5.13 13.07
C GLY A 315 -14.84 -4.87 13.57
N LYS A 316 -15.72 -5.88 13.50
CA LYS A 316 -17.09 -5.79 14.01
C LYS A 316 -17.11 -5.56 15.52
N LEU A 317 -16.24 -6.25 16.25
CA LEU A 317 -16.12 -6.13 17.69
C LEU A 317 -15.59 -4.76 18.10
N ALA A 318 -14.64 -4.18 17.35
CA ALA A 318 -14.12 -2.84 17.59
C ALA A 318 -15.23 -1.78 17.47
N VAL A 319 -16.06 -1.86 16.42
CA VAL A 319 -17.25 -0.99 16.25
C VAL A 319 -18.18 -1.09 17.45
N GLN A 320 -18.52 -2.32 17.87
CA GLN A 320 -19.44 -2.56 18.99
C GLN A 320 -18.88 -2.06 20.33
N ARG A 321 -17.63 -2.38 20.66
CA ARG A 321 -17.03 -2.08 21.98
C ARG A 321 -16.62 -0.62 22.12
N ARG A 322 -16.17 0.02 21.04
CA ARG A 322 -15.62 1.38 21.07
C ARG A 322 -16.60 2.44 20.59
N GLY A 323 -17.75 2.05 20.04
CA GLY A 323 -18.76 2.99 19.52
C GLY A 323 -18.25 3.84 18.35
N ILE A 324 -17.29 3.29 17.60
CA ILE A 324 -16.70 3.90 16.40
C ILE A 324 -17.48 3.51 15.16
#